data_AF-A0A3M2C5N0-F1
#
_entry.id   AF-A0A3M2C5N0-F1
#
_cell.length_a   1.000
_cell.length_b   1.000
_cell.length_c   1.000
_cell.angle_alpha   90.00
_cell.angle_beta   90.00
_cell.angle_gamma   90.00
#
_symmetry.space_group_name_H-M   'P 1'
#
loop_
_entity.id
_entity.type
_entity.pdbx_description
1 polymer ?
#
loop_
_entity_poly.entity_id
_entity_poly.type
_entity_poly.pdbx_seq_one_letter_code
_entity_poly.pdbx_strand_id
1 'polypeptide(L)'
;MAHRLRIPLFIVLFLVPLIASAPSAATSYWLVADEHLADQAEVIVRGEVTGARVVEHRGKVMTEYAVRPIDFIKGFAGGGTLSVRVLGGLAPDGRLLHVWGAPRFSRGQQTLLFLVERDGAFAILHFMQGKFDRRQVGGERVWYRGLSEADGRLKAATGSDRPLRHGARFEAWLRDRAAGRPRPADYFLDGEPDAAPAPAVPFKFTLLGDDEPFFRWFEFDRRGSVGWFRHQAGQAGLSGGGQGQFTRARARWNQEPNTPVRLLDRGQTSNANGFGSLDGQNTILFSDLNDDIDTDFSCTTGGVLAIGGVSAIISLETTDWKGVPFFTVAEGEVVINDGVDCLARTSPRSIESVYIHELGHSLGLGHSCGDDDSPSCDMPFFRDAIMRASLSAGPLLTRLGEDDVDGLRFLYDPDDDRPLCDLDPGSGRYCTVCGPCGEGVGDCDNDGECRPGLTCVDNRGADFGQRPSIDVCLASGGGGPGPG
;
A
#
# COMPACT_ATOMS: atom_id res chain seq x y z
N MET A 1 25.89 60.00 40.81
CA MET A 1 26.59 59.51 39.60
C MET A 1 26.39 58.00 39.56
N ALA A 2 25.48 57.51 38.71
CA ALA A 2 25.10 56.10 38.64
C ALA A 2 25.94 55.40 37.57
N HIS A 3 26.73 54.39 37.97
CA HIS A 3 27.45 53.52 37.04
C HIS A 3 26.47 52.48 36.45
N ARG A 4 26.15 52.63 35.16
CA ARG A 4 25.45 51.59 34.37
C ARG A 4 26.48 50.55 33.91
N LEU A 5 26.36 49.33 34.43
CA LEU A 5 27.07 48.15 33.94
C LEU A 5 26.45 47.74 32.59
N ARG A 6 27.25 47.72 31.52
CA ARG A 6 26.85 47.20 30.20
C ARG A 6 27.12 45.69 30.19
N ILE A 7 26.06 44.88 30.12
CA ILE A 7 26.14 43.43 29.89
C ILE A 7 26.22 43.20 28.37
N PRO A 8 27.17 42.42 27.84
CA PRO A 8 27.22 42.12 26.42
C PRO A 8 26.14 41.10 26.06
N LEU A 9 25.40 41.40 25.01
CA LEU A 9 24.40 40.53 24.39
C LEU A 9 25.14 39.37 23.69
N PHE A 10 25.21 38.21 24.33
CA PHE A 10 25.60 36.97 23.64
C PHE A 10 24.46 36.53 22.73
N ILE A 11 24.65 36.70 21.42
CA ILE A 11 23.81 36.07 20.40
C ILE A 11 24.13 34.57 20.45
N VAL A 12 23.28 33.81 21.13
CA VAL A 12 23.27 32.34 21.04
C VAL A 12 22.68 32.01 19.67
N LEU A 13 23.54 31.67 18.73
CA LEU A 13 23.15 31.05 17.46
C LEU A 13 22.63 29.65 17.80
N PHE A 14 21.30 29.48 17.88
CA PHE A 14 20.70 28.16 17.96
C PHE A 14 20.97 27.44 16.63
N LEU A 15 21.96 26.55 16.62
CA LEU A 15 22.03 25.48 15.63
C LEU A 15 20.83 24.56 15.90
N VAL A 16 19.77 24.76 15.10
CA VAL A 16 18.67 23.80 15.03
C VAL A 16 19.24 22.55 14.37
N PRO A 17 19.25 21.37 15.03
CA PRO A 17 19.64 20.13 14.37
C PRO A 17 18.69 19.88 13.19
N LEU A 18 19.24 19.43 12.06
CA LEU A 18 18.47 19.03 10.88
C LEU A 18 17.49 17.94 11.30
N ILE A 19 16.19 18.26 11.33
CA ILE A 19 15.15 17.30 11.70
C ILE A 19 14.82 16.49 10.45
N ALA A 20 14.97 15.17 10.53
CA ALA A 20 14.68 14.27 9.42
C ALA A 20 13.17 14.09 9.23
N SER A 21 12.75 13.88 7.99
CA SER A 21 11.35 13.61 7.66
C SER A 21 11.16 12.17 7.16
N ALA A 22 10.01 11.57 7.47
CA ALA A 22 9.52 10.30 6.98
C ALA A 22 8.45 10.51 5.92
N PRO A 23 8.75 10.29 4.64
CA PRO A 23 7.73 9.88 3.71
C PRO A 23 7.08 8.54 4.02
N SER A 24 5.78 8.43 3.74
CA SER A 24 4.99 7.22 3.59
C SER A 24 4.09 7.38 2.37
N ALA A 25 4.14 6.44 1.43
CA ALA A 25 3.33 6.42 0.23
C ALA A 25 2.63 5.08 0.09
N ALA A 26 1.87 4.87 -0.98
CA ALA A 26 1.23 3.63 -1.36
C ALA A 26 1.04 3.55 -2.87
N THR A 27 0.91 2.32 -3.37
CA THR A 27 1.02 2.00 -4.80
C THR A 27 -0.29 1.44 -5.35
N SER A 28 -0.90 2.14 -6.32
CA SER A 28 -2.03 1.59 -7.07
C SER A 28 -1.57 0.83 -8.33
N TYR A 29 -2.27 -0.25 -8.69
CA TYR A 29 -1.83 -1.11 -9.78
C TYR A 29 -2.97 -1.77 -10.58
N TRP A 30 -2.61 -2.25 -11.78
CA TRP A 30 -3.37 -3.26 -12.53
C TRP A 30 -2.53 -4.53 -12.57
N LEU A 31 -3.09 -5.63 -12.05
CA LEU A 31 -2.40 -6.91 -11.96
C LEU A 31 -1.85 -7.38 -13.32
N VAL A 32 -0.54 -7.64 -13.37
CA VAL A 32 0.20 -8.15 -14.53
C VAL A 32 0.14 -9.68 -14.53
N ALA A 33 -0.31 -10.26 -15.64
CA ALA A 33 -0.35 -11.72 -15.78
C ALA A 33 1.07 -12.33 -15.79
N ASP A 34 1.20 -13.60 -15.39
CA ASP A 34 2.51 -14.28 -15.31
C ASP A 34 3.24 -14.29 -16.66
N GLU A 35 2.50 -14.44 -17.76
CA GLU A 35 3.01 -14.39 -19.12
C GLU A 35 3.68 -13.05 -19.44
N HIS A 36 3.08 -11.95 -18.98
CA HIS A 36 3.57 -10.62 -19.24
C HIS A 36 4.76 -10.28 -18.35
N LEU A 37 4.73 -10.67 -17.07
CA LEU A 37 5.92 -10.59 -16.21
C LEU A 37 7.09 -11.37 -16.83
N ALA A 38 6.83 -12.61 -17.26
CA ALA A 38 7.87 -13.46 -17.84
C ALA A 38 8.41 -12.93 -19.17
N ASP A 39 7.57 -12.31 -20.00
CA ASP A 39 7.98 -11.71 -21.27
C ASP A 39 8.83 -10.46 -21.06
N GLN A 40 8.40 -9.58 -20.15
CA GLN A 40 9.01 -8.28 -19.91
C GLN A 40 10.28 -8.35 -19.07
N ALA A 41 10.41 -9.34 -18.18
CA ALA A 41 11.61 -9.48 -17.35
C ALA A 41 12.85 -9.76 -18.20
N GLU A 42 13.93 -9.02 -17.97
CA GLU A 42 15.24 -9.29 -18.57
C GLU A 42 15.89 -10.51 -17.91
N VAL A 43 15.73 -10.60 -16.59
CA VAL A 43 16.24 -11.70 -15.77
C VAL A 43 15.11 -12.24 -14.90
N ILE A 44 14.97 -13.57 -14.86
CA ILE A 44 14.13 -14.26 -13.89
C ILE A 44 15.05 -15.15 -13.07
N VAL A 45 15.09 -14.92 -11.76
CA VAL A 45 16.06 -15.57 -10.88
C VAL A 45 15.38 -16.11 -9.63
N ARG A 46 15.67 -17.36 -9.30
CA ARG A 46 15.47 -17.89 -7.95
C ARG A 46 16.72 -17.56 -7.15
N GLY A 47 16.56 -16.84 -6.05
CA GLY A 47 17.68 -16.34 -5.25
C GLY A 47 17.43 -16.42 -3.76
N GLU A 48 18.52 -16.24 -3.00
CA GLU A 48 18.49 -16.05 -1.55
C GLU A 48 18.97 -14.65 -1.21
N VAL A 49 18.20 -13.93 -0.40
CA VAL A 49 18.57 -12.60 0.07
C VAL A 49 19.62 -12.73 1.16
N THR A 50 20.82 -12.19 0.94
CA THR A 50 21.97 -12.34 1.83
C THR A 50 22.20 -11.14 2.74
N GLY A 51 21.62 -9.99 2.39
CA GLY A 51 21.68 -8.75 3.17
C GLY A 51 20.86 -7.64 2.51
N ALA A 52 20.66 -6.57 3.26
CA ALA A 52 20.03 -5.34 2.81
C ALA A 52 20.84 -4.16 3.36
N ARG A 53 20.90 -3.06 2.60
CA ARG A 53 21.48 -1.80 3.05
C ARG A 53 20.68 -0.65 2.44
N VAL A 54 20.59 0.46 3.16
CA VAL A 54 20.00 1.68 2.61
C VAL A 54 21.05 2.40 1.75
N VAL A 55 20.60 2.92 0.62
CA VAL A 55 21.40 3.67 -0.35
C VAL A 55 20.67 4.94 -0.73
N GLU A 56 21.43 5.96 -1.10
CA GLU A 56 20.87 7.12 -1.78
C GLU A 56 21.12 6.98 -3.27
N HIS A 57 20.06 7.12 -4.05
CA HIS A 57 20.14 7.06 -5.50
C HIS A 57 19.20 8.12 -6.08
N ARG A 58 19.75 8.98 -6.95
CA ARG A 58 19.00 10.09 -7.56
C ARG A 58 18.25 10.99 -6.56
N GLY A 59 18.86 11.21 -5.38
CA GLY A 59 18.28 12.03 -4.30
C GLY A 59 17.24 11.31 -3.43
N LYS A 60 16.91 10.05 -3.73
CA LYS A 60 15.90 9.25 -3.02
C LYS A 60 16.55 8.24 -2.10
N VAL A 61 15.88 7.93 -0.99
CA VAL A 61 16.25 6.85 -0.10
C VAL A 61 15.73 5.53 -0.67
N MET A 62 16.62 4.59 -0.94
CA MET A 62 16.28 3.27 -1.48
C MET A 62 16.90 2.16 -0.63
N THR A 63 16.29 1.00 -0.62
CA THR A 63 16.84 -0.20 0.02
C THR A 63 17.42 -1.09 -1.06
N GLU A 64 18.72 -1.35 -0.96
CA GLU A 64 19.44 -2.26 -1.84
C GLU A 64 19.59 -3.63 -1.17
N TYR A 65 19.01 -4.64 -1.79
CA TYR A 65 19.07 -6.04 -1.39
C TYR A 65 20.15 -6.78 -2.17
N ALA A 66 20.99 -7.51 -1.43
CA ALA A 66 22.02 -8.38 -1.97
C ALA A 66 21.45 -9.79 -2.20
N VAL A 67 21.11 -10.12 -3.45
CA VAL A 67 20.47 -11.41 -3.80
C VAL A 67 21.50 -12.36 -4.41
N ARG A 68 21.78 -13.46 -3.72
CA ARG A 68 22.64 -14.52 -4.25
C ARG A 68 21.83 -15.42 -5.19
N PRO A 69 22.18 -15.52 -6.49
CA PRO A 69 21.47 -16.40 -7.41
C PRO A 69 21.62 -17.86 -6.99
N ILE A 70 20.50 -18.58 -6.93
CA ILE A 70 20.48 -20.04 -6.82
C ILE A 70 20.34 -20.63 -8.22
N ASP A 71 19.48 -20.02 -9.04
CA ASP A 71 19.16 -20.53 -10.37
C ASP A 71 18.58 -19.42 -11.27
N PHE A 72 19.18 -19.23 -12.45
CA PHE A 72 18.65 -18.32 -13.47
C PHE A 72 17.66 -19.07 -14.35
N ILE A 73 16.42 -18.61 -14.35
CA ILE A 73 15.30 -19.18 -15.12
C ILE A 73 15.25 -18.57 -16.52
N LYS A 74 15.44 -17.26 -16.61
CA LYS A 74 15.57 -16.47 -17.84
C LYS A 74 16.70 -15.47 -17.66
N GLY A 75 17.44 -15.21 -18.74
CA GLY A 75 18.56 -14.27 -18.72
C GLY A 75 19.74 -14.77 -17.88
N PHE A 76 20.76 -13.92 -17.76
CA PHE A 76 21.92 -14.17 -16.92
C PHE A 76 22.56 -12.84 -16.52
N ALA A 77 22.86 -12.68 -15.24
CA ALA A 77 23.41 -11.44 -14.68
C ALA A 77 24.79 -11.64 -14.01
N GLY A 78 25.55 -12.63 -14.48
CA GLY A 78 26.85 -12.99 -13.90
C GLY A 78 26.75 -14.03 -12.77
N GLY A 79 27.91 -14.50 -12.30
CA GLY A 79 28.01 -15.44 -11.17
C GLY A 79 28.08 -14.78 -9.78
N GLY A 80 27.94 -13.45 -9.73
CA GLY A 80 28.01 -12.66 -8.50
C GLY A 80 26.65 -12.47 -7.83
N THR A 81 26.67 -11.82 -6.67
CA THR A 81 25.45 -11.35 -6.00
C THR A 81 24.82 -10.21 -6.80
N LEU A 82 23.51 -10.27 -6.99
CA LEU A 82 22.73 -9.23 -7.65
C LEU A 82 22.41 -8.12 -6.64
N SER A 83 22.54 -6.87 -7.08
CA SER A 83 22.02 -5.71 -6.36
C SER A 83 20.60 -5.45 -6.85
N VAL A 84 19.61 -5.55 -5.96
CA VAL A 84 18.21 -5.27 -6.26
C VAL A 84 17.78 -4.05 -5.45
N ARG A 85 17.41 -2.94 -6.10
CA ARG A 85 16.99 -1.70 -5.44
C ARG A 85 15.47 -1.60 -5.42
N VAL A 86 14.96 -1.13 -4.29
CA VAL A 86 13.53 -0.86 -4.07
C VAL A 86 13.42 0.52 -3.43
N LEU A 87 12.50 1.35 -3.90
CA LEU A 87 12.24 2.66 -3.33
C LEU A 87 11.83 2.52 -1.85
N GLY A 88 12.40 3.38 -1.00
CA GLY A 88 12.14 3.37 0.44
C GLY A 88 13.27 2.77 1.30
N GLY A 89 13.21 3.03 2.60
CA GLY A 89 14.21 2.65 3.60
C GLY A 89 14.42 3.76 4.63
N LEU A 90 15.10 3.41 5.73
CA LEU A 90 15.52 4.35 6.77
C LEU A 90 17.02 4.65 6.62
N ALA A 91 17.34 5.84 6.12
CA ALA A 91 18.71 6.31 5.96
C ALA A 91 19.40 6.51 7.33
N PRO A 92 20.73 6.37 7.42
CA PRO A 92 21.48 6.53 8.67
C PRO A 92 21.36 7.91 9.32
N ASP A 93 21.00 8.93 8.54
CA ASP A 93 20.74 10.30 9.00
C ASP A 93 19.32 10.48 9.56
N GLY A 94 18.51 9.41 9.60
CA GLY A 94 17.15 9.39 10.14
C GLY A 94 16.06 9.67 9.11
N ARG A 95 16.39 9.94 7.84
CA ARG A 95 15.35 10.09 6.80
C ARG A 95 14.73 8.75 6.46
N LEU A 96 13.40 8.66 6.56
CA LEU A 96 12.65 7.45 6.20
C LEU A 96 11.91 7.71 4.89
N LEU A 97 11.92 6.79 3.94
CA LEU A 97 10.93 6.76 2.85
C LEU A 97 10.21 5.42 2.95
N HIS A 98 8.92 5.46 3.20
CA HIS A 98 8.05 4.31 3.25
C HIS A 98 7.16 4.35 2.02
N VAL A 99 6.95 3.22 1.34
CA VAL A 99 6.12 3.14 0.14
C VAL A 99 5.32 1.84 0.19
N TRP A 100 4.03 1.92 0.46
CA TRP A 100 3.12 0.79 0.58
C TRP A 100 3.17 -0.09 -0.65
N GLY A 101 3.33 -1.38 -0.40
CA GLY A 101 3.54 -2.38 -1.45
C GLY A 101 4.98 -2.42 -1.97
N ALA A 102 5.93 -1.68 -1.37
CA ALA A 102 7.35 -1.86 -1.67
C ALA A 102 7.78 -3.27 -1.28
N PRO A 103 8.38 -4.02 -2.22
CA PRO A 103 8.97 -5.31 -1.89
C PRO A 103 9.98 -5.19 -0.74
N ARG A 104 9.69 -5.82 0.40
CA ARG A 104 10.66 -6.03 1.47
C ARG A 104 11.15 -7.46 1.50
N PHE A 105 12.39 -7.62 1.97
CA PHE A 105 13.00 -8.93 2.12
C PHE A 105 13.67 -9.11 3.47
N SER A 106 13.54 -10.32 4.01
CA SER A 106 14.31 -10.82 5.14
C SER A 106 15.62 -11.46 4.68
N ARG A 107 16.66 -11.34 5.50
CA ARG A 107 17.90 -12.10 5.30
C ARG A 107 17.61 -13.61 5.37
N GLY A 108 18.13 -14.38 4.41
CA GLY A 108 17.89 -15.80 4.24
C GLY A 108 16.61 -16.13 3.47
N GLN A 109 15.78 -15.14 3.11
CA GLN A 109 14.56 -15.36 2.35
C GLN A 109 14.89 -15.91 0.96
N GLN A 110 14.22 -17.00 0.59
CA GLN A 110 14.24 -17.52 -0.77
C GLN A 110 13.07 -16.94 -1.57
N THR A 111 13.41 -16.34 -2.69
CA THR A 111 12.47 -15.62 -3.56
C THR A 111 12.69 -15.98 -5.02
N LEU A 112 11.63 -15.84 -5.82
CA LEU A 112 11.68 -15.83 -7.26
C LEU A 112 11.38 -14.40 -7.71
N LEU A 113 12.33 -13.79 -8.42
CA LEU A 113 12.27 -12.39 -8.84
C LEU A 113 12.25 -12.28 -10.36
N PHE A 114 11.38 -11.39 -10.83
CA PHE A 114 11.31 -10.90 -12.20
C PHE A 114 11.97 -9.53 -12.20
N LEU A 115 13.09 -9.40 -12.89
CA LEU A 115 13.99 -8.26 -12.77
C LEU A 115 14.22 -7.57 -14.11
N VAL A 116 14.48 -6.28 -14.02
CA VAL A 116 14.91 -5.42 -15.13
C VAL A 116 16.13 -4.61 -14.69
N GLU A 117 17.12 -4.44 -15.56
CA GLU A 117 18.33 -3.69 -15.23
C GLU A 117 18.07 -2.18 -15.25
N ARG A 118 18.47 -1.48 -14.20
CA ARG A 118 18.37 -0.03 -14.01
C ARG A 118 19.62 0.50 -13.36
N ASP A 119 20.33 1.40 -14.05
CA ASP A 119 21.51 2.11 -13.51
C ASP A 119 22.53 1.22 -12.78
N GLY A 120 22.89 0.10 -13.41
CA GLY A 120 23.87 -0.84 -12.88
C GLY A 120 23.41 -1.64 -11.65
N ALA A 121 22.12 -1.65 -11.37
CA ALA A 121 21.45 -2.56 -10.44
C ALA A 121 20.20 -3.16 -11.10
N PHE A 122 19.47 -3.99 -10.38
CA PHE A 122 18.18 -4.51 -10.81
C PHE A 122 17.05 -3.83 -10.04
N ALA A 123 15.97 -3.55 -10.75
CA ALA A 123 14.66 -3.28 -10.16
C ALA A 123 13.77 -4.51 -10.26
N ILE A 124 12.78 -4.59 -9.37
CA ILE A 124 11.75 -5.63 -9.44
C ILE A 124 10.68 -5.16 -10.42
N LEU A 125 10.42 -5.97 -11.44
CA LEU A 125 9.48 -5.64 -12.50
C LEU A 125 8.08 -5.43 -11.89
N HIS A 126 7.47 -4.25 -12.12
CA HIS A 126 6.17 -3.87 -11.56
C HIS A 126 6.10 -3.96 -10.03
N PHE A 127 7.18 -3.60 -9.34
CA PHE A 127 7.23 -3.45 -7.88
C PHE A 127 6.87 -4.76 -7.14
N MET A 128 5.81 -4.80 -6.32
CA MET A 128 5.36 -6.03 -5.65
C MET A 128 5.06 -7.20 -6.61
N GLN A 129 4.61 -6.91 -7.82
CA GLN A 129 4.07 -7.93 -8.71
C GLN A 129 5.13 -8.88 -9.27
N GLY A 130 6.38 -8.41 -9.39
CA GLY A 130 7.53 -9.20 -9.82
C GLY A 130 8.22 -9.99 -8.70
N LYS A 131 7.74 -9.90 -7.45
CA LYS A 131 8.26 -10.66 -6.30
C LYS A 131 7.37 -11.86 -6.00
N PHE A 132 7.99 -13.02 -5.88
CA PHE A 132 7.34 -14.23 -5.43
C PHE A 132 8.09 -14.82 -4.24
N ASP A 133 7.33 -15.14 -3.20
CA ASP A 133 7.85 -15.76 -1.99
C ASP A 133 7.73 -17.27 -2.05
N ARG A 134 8.78 -17.97 -1.58
CA ARG A 134 8.72 -19.42 -1.39
C ARG A 134 7.80 -19.73 -0.21
N ARG A 135 6.86 -20.66 -0.42
CA ARG A 135 6.05 -21.28 0.63
C ARG A 135 6.09 -22.80 0.51
N GLN A 136 5.62 -23.48 1.55
CA GLN A 136 5.38 -24.93 1.58
C GLN A 136 3.88 -25.14 1.85
N VAL A 137 3.20 -25.92 1.01
CA VAL A 137 1.78 -26.29 1.21
C VAL A 137 1.63 -27.77 0.90
N GLY A 138 1.10 -28.55 1.83
CA GLY A 138 0.97 -30.01 1.65
C GLY A 138 2.30 -30.74 1.37
N GLY A 139 3.43 -30.19 1.85
CA GLY A 139 4.78 -30.71 1.57
C GLY A 139 5.38 -30.26 0.23
N GLU A 140 4.59 -29.63 -0.64
CA GLU A 140 5.03 -29.11 -1.93
C GLU A 140 5.56 -27.68 -1.82
N ARG A 141 6.61 -27.39 -2.59
CA ARG A 141 7.13 -26.02 -2.74
C ARG A 141 6.22 -25.25 -3.67
N VAL A 142 5.73 -24.10 -3.22
CA VAL A 142 4.90 -23.20 -4.02
C VAL A 142 5.50 -21.79 -4.06
N TRP A 143 5.22 -21.08 -5.14
CA TRP A 143 5.48 -19.66 -5.29
C TRP A 143 4.19 -18.88 -5.05
N TYR A 144 4.24 -17.98 -4.08
CA TYR A 144 3.15 -17.09 -3.72
C TYR A 144 3.51 -15.66 -4.15
N ARG A 145 2.63 -15.02 -4.92
CA ARG A 145 2.80 -13.61 -5.30
C ARG A 145 2.14 -12.75 -4.23
N GLY A 146 2.95 -12.28 -3.29
CA GLY A 146 2.49 -11.31 -2.31
C GLY A 146 2.36 -9.94 -2.95
N LEU A 147 1.21 -9.30 -2.77
CA LEU A 147 0.95 -7.96 -3.32
C LEU A 147 1.16 -6.86 -2.28
N SER A 148 1.71 -7.21 -1.10
CA SER A 148 2.11 -6.25 -0.06
C SER A 148 3.53 -6.40 0.47
N GLU A 149 3.88 -5.62 1.49
CA GLU A 149 5.21 -5.41 2.03
C GLU A 149 5.83 -6.59 2.80
N ALA A 150 5.23 -7.78 2.82
CA ALA A 150 5.62 -8.81 3.77
C ALA A 150 7.05 -9.39 3.54
N ASP A 151 7.82 -9.41 4.65
CA ASP A 151 9.18 -9.91 4.84
C ASP A 151 9.27 -11.43 5.02
N GLY A 152 8.35 -12.17 4.40
CA GLY A 152 8.23 -13.62 4.56
C GLY A 152 7.56 -14.07 5.86
N ARG A 153 7.09 -13.15 6.72
CA ARG A 153 6.11 -13.47 7.77
C ARG A 153 4.73 -13.60 7.16
N LEU A 154 4.08 -14.73 7.46
CA LEU A 154 2.75 -15.07 6.97
C LEU A 154 1.75 -13.92 7.22
N LYS A 155 1.06 -13.48 6.18
CA LYS A 155 -0.20 -12.72 6.24
C LYS A 155 -1.21 -13.50 5.40
N ALA A 156 -2.40 -13.76 5.93
CA ALA A 156 -3.42 -14.50 5.19
C ALA A 156 -3.83 -13.69 3.96
N ALA A 157 -3.48 -14.19 2.78
CA ALA A 157 -4.34 -13.99 1.65
C ALA A 157 -5.47 -15.00 1.76
N THR A 158 -6.66 -14.53 2.06
CA THR A 158 -7.89 -15.24 1.70
C THR A 158 -8.35 -14.69 0.35
N GLY A 159 -8.65 -15.57 -0.59
CA GLY A 159 -9.39 -15.22 -1.81
C GLY A 159 -8.74 -15.65 -3.12
N SER A 160 -9.59 -15.89 -4.12
CA SER A 160 -9.24 -16.42 -5.45
C SER A 160 -8.30 -15.55 -6.30
N ASP A 161 -8.04 -14.31 -5.87
CA ASP A 161 -7.29 -13.32 -6.65
C ASP A 161 -5.77 -13.52 -6.59
N ARG A 162 -5.27 -14.42 -5.73
CA ARG A 162 -3.84 -14.67 -5.51
C ARG A 162 -3.49 -16.17 -5.58
N PRO A 163 -3.63 -16.83 -6.75
CA PRO A 163 -3.49 -18.28 -6.86
C PRO A 163 -2.07 -18.76 -6.57
N LEU A 164 -1.96 -19.87 -5.84
CA LEU A 164 -0.69 -20.54 -5.57
C LEU A 164 -0.13 -21.19 -6.84
N ARG A 165 1.20 -21.12 -7.00
CA ARG A 165 1.90 -21.70 -8.16
C ARG A 165 2.79 -22.84 -7.70
N HIS A 166 2.53 -24.05 -8.20
CA HIS A 166 3.38 -25.20 -7.93
C HIS A 166 4.81 -24.93 -8.40
N GLY A 167 5.78 -24.95 -7.48
CA GLY A 167 7.10 -24.38 -7.68
C GLY A 167 7.84 -24.96 -8.88
N ALA A 168 7.90 -26.29 -9.00
CA ALA A 168 8.57 -26.95 -10.12
C ALA A 168 7.85 -26.78 -11.47
N ARG A 169 6.50 -26.73 -11.47
CA ARG A 169 5.73 -26.58 -12.71
C ARG A 169 5.82 -25.15 -13.23
N PHE A 170 5.75 -24.17 -12.32
CA PHE A 170 5.89 -22.76 -12.66
C PHE A 170 7.30 -22.45 -13.19
N GLU A 171 8.36 -22.91 -12.50
CA GLU A 171 9.73 -22.73 -12.98
C GLU A 171 9.96 -23.39 -14.34
N ALA A 172 9.42 -24.60 -14.57
CA ALA A 172 9.51 -25.25 -15.87
C ALA A 172 8.75 -24.48 -16.95
N TRP A 173 7.56 -23.97 -16.64
CA TRP A 173 6.78 -23.13 -17.55
C TRP A 173 7.52 -21.84 -17.92
N LEU A 174 8.16 -21.18 -16.96
CA LEU A 174 8.97 -19.98 -17.21
C LEU A 174 10.16 -20.29 -18.13
N ARG A 175 10.83 -21.44 -17.96
CA ARG A 175 11.92 -21.88 -18.84
C ARG A 175 11.46 -22.20 -20.25
N ASP A 176 10.31 -22.87 -20.38
CA ASP A 176 9.71 -23.17 -21.68
C ASP A 176 9.34 -21.87 -22.40
N ARG A 177 8.69 -20.94 -21.70
CA ARG A 177 8.35 -19.62 -22.22
C ARG A 177 9.58 -18.82 -22.65
N ALA A 178 10.62 -18.76 -21.81
CA ALA A 178 11.88 -18.09 -22.13
C ALA A 178 12.57 -18.68 -23.37
N ALA A 179 12.35 -19.96 -23.66
CA ALA A 179 12.88 -20.64 -24.84
C ALA A 179 11.90 -20.62 -26.04
N GLY A 180 10.79 -19.89 -25.97
CA GLY A 180 9.78 -19.82 -27.02
C GLY A 180 8.96 -21.12 -27.20
N ARG A 181 8.97 -22.01 -26.21
CA ARG A 181 8.18 -23.25 -26.23
C ARG A 181 6.80 -23.00 -25.61
N PRO A 182 5.70 -23.26 -26.35
CA PRO A 182 4.36 -23.07 -25.83
C PRO A 182 4.07 -24.12 -24.76
N ARG A 183 3.58 -23.67 -23.60
CA ARG A 183 3.11 -24.54 -22.52
C ARG A 183 1.86 -23.92 -21.87
N PRO A 184 0.79 -24.69 -21.63
CA PRO A 184 -0.36 -24.19 -20.88
C PRO A 184 0.05 -23.78 -19.46
N ALA A 185 -0.70 -22.88 -18.83
CA ALA A 185 -0.49 -22.46 -17.44
C ALA A 185 -0.96 -23.56 -16.45
N ASP A 186 -0.35 -24.74 -16.54
CA ASP A 186 -0.68 -25.95 -15.77
C ASP A 186 -0.09 -25.96 -14.36
N TYR A 187 0.41 -24.82 -13.89
CA TYR A 187 1.14 -24.71 -12.63
C TYR A 187 0.31 -24.20 -11.45
N PHE A 188 -0.85 -23.60 -11.70
CA PHE A 188 -1.74 -23.17 -10.63
C PHE A 188 -2.21 -24.36 -9.80
N LEU A 189 -2.37 -24.12 -8.50
CA LEU A 189 -2.91 -25.08 -7.54
C LEU A 189 -4.24 -24.54 -7.01
N ASP A 190 -5.19 -25.45 -6.84
CA ASP A 190 -6.40 -25.21 -6.06
C ASP A 190 -6.01 -25.32 -4.58
N GLY A 191 -6.23 -24.26 -3.80
CA GLY A 191 -5.94 -24.24 -2.38
C GLY A 191 -5.53 -22.86 -1.88
N GLU A 192 -6.04 -22.51 -0.70
CA GLU A 192 -5.55 -21.38 0.08
C GLU A 192 -4.23 -21.79 0.76
N PRO A 193 -3.24 -20.89 0.90
CA PRO A 193 -2.05 -21.18 1.70
C PRO A 193 -2.44 -21.55 3.14
N ASP A 194 -1.61 -22.33 3.84
CA ASP A 194 -1.78 -22.56 5.28
C ASP A 194 -1.90 -21.19 5.97
N ALA A 195 -3.11 -20.88 6.44
CA ALA A 195 -3.44 -19.57 6.99
C ALA A 195 -2.65 -19.37 8.28
N ALA A 196 -1.71 -18.42 8.30
CA ALA A 196 -1.50 -17.70 9.56
C ALA A 196 -2.59 -16.65 9.67
N PRO A 197 -3.05 -16.32 10.88
CA PRO A 197 -4.01 -15.24 11.07
C PRO A 197 -3.51 -13.97 10.36
N ALA A 198 -4.38 -13.35 9.56
CA ALA A 198 -4.15 -11.97 9.13
C ALA A 198 -3.94 -11.10 10.37
N PRO A 199 -3.14 -10.02 10.28
CA PRO A 199 -3.09 -9.06 11.37
C PRO A 199 -4.51 -8.62 11.72
N ALA A 200 -4.73 -8.48 13.02
CA ALA A 200 -5.89 -7.78 13.53
C ALA A 200 -5.82 -6.34 13.00
N VAL A 201 -6.51 -6.02 11.90
CA VAL A 201 -6.70 -4.60 11.56
C VAL A 201 -7.53 -4.04 12.73
N PRO A 202 -7.00 -3.10 13.52
CA PRO A 202 -7.71 -2.58 14.68
C PRO A 202 -8.90 -1.69 14.28
N PHE A 203 -9.01 -1.40 12.98
CA PHE A 203 -10.01 -0.53 12.37
C PHE A 203 -10.71 -1.27 11.21
N LYS A 204 -11.94 -0.84 10.90
CA LYS A 204 -12.71 -1.32 9.73
C LYS A 204 -12.04 -0.95 8.40
N PHE A 205 -11.22 0.10 8.39
CA PHE A 205 -10.47 0.66 7.27
C PHE A 205 -8.95 0.56 7.52
N THR A 206 -8.13 0.74 6.49
CA THR A 206 -6.67 0.79 6.64
C THR A 206 -6.20 2.24 6.71
N LEU A 207 -5.27 2.55 7.62
CA LEU A 207 -4.59 3.85 7.68
C LEU A 207 -3.21 3.73 7.04
N LEU A 208 -2.71 4.85 6.52
CA LEU A 208 -1.37 4.90 5.96
C LEU A 208 -0.35 4.77 7.11
N GLY A 209 0.51 3.76 7.03
CA GLY A 209 1.51 3.41 8.05
C GLY A 209 1.38 1.93 8.49
N ASP A 210 2.50 1.21 8.60
CA ASP A 210 2.52 -0.24 8.86
C ASP A 210 1.82 -0.59 10.19
N ASP A 211 2.05 0.27 11.18
CA ASP A 211 1.51 0.26 12.52
C ASP A 211 1.51 1.71 13.02
N GLU A 212 0.92 1.95 14.20
CA GLU A 212 1.05 3.23 14.89
C GLU A 212 2.53 3.64 15.07
N PRO A 213 2.87 4.93 14.89
CA PRO A 213 1.97 6.06 14.59
C PRO A 213 1.60 6.19 13.10
N PHE A 214 0.34 6.53 12.82
CA PHE A 214 -0.15 6.78 11.45
C PHE A 214 0.07 8.24 11.02
N PHE A 215 -0.33 8.61 9.80
CA PHE A 215 -0.13 9.96 9.27
C PHE A 215 -1.42 10.78 9.20
N ARG A 216 -1.37 12.05 9.60
CA ARG A 216 -2.52 12.96 9.59
C ARG A 216 -2.12 14.42 9.40
N TRP A 217 -2.93 15.18 8.67
CA TRP A 217 -2.85 16.64 8.64
C TRP A 217 -3.59 17.26 9.83
N PHE A 218 -2.90 18.03 10.67
CA PHE A 218 -3.54 18.75 11.79
C PHE A 218 -4.03 20.15 11.40
N GLU A 219 -3.73 20.59 10.17
CA GLU A 219 -4.11 21.86 9.58
C GLU A 219 -5.63 22.01 9.53
N PHE A 220 -6.36 20.92 9.26
CA PHE A 220 -7.82 20.95 9.13
C PHE A 220 -8.52 21.22 10.46
N ASP A 221 -7.94 20.83 11.60
CA ASP A 221 -8.51 21.06 12.95
C ASP A 221 -8.67 22.55 13.25
N ARG A 222 -7.80 23.37 12.66
CA ARG A 222 -7.83 24.83 12.79
C ARG A 222 -8.58 25.50 11.63
N ARG A 223 -9.45 24.74 10.94
CA ARG A 223 -10.16 25.13 9.72
C ARG A 223 -9.20 25.60 8.61
N GLY A 224 -8.00 25.03 8.59
CA GLY A 224 -6.95 25.31 7.61
C GLY A 224 -7.25 24.71 6.24
N SER A 225 -6.21 24.56 5.44
CA SER A 225 -6.30 23.98 4.10
C SER A 225 -4.95 23.48 3.65
N VAL A 226 -4.93 22.39 2.90
CA VAL A 226 -3.71 21.84 2.29
C VAL A 226 -3.72 22.22 0.81
N GLY A 227 -2.69 22.93 0.35
CA GLY A 227 -2.58 23.41 -1.02
C GLY A 227 -1.82 22.45 -1.90
N TRP A 228 -2.35 22.14 -3.09
CA TRP A 228 -1.73 21.22 -4.04
C TRP A 228 -1.41 21.91 -5.36
N PHE A 229 -0.24 21.58 -5.90
CA PHE A 229 0.18 21.97 -7.25
C PHE A 229 0.12 20.78 -8.20
N ARG A 230 -0.15 21.05 -9.47
CA ARG A 230 0.10 20.10 -10.55
C ARG A 230 1.40 20.42 -11.24
N HIS A 231 2.22 19.44 -11.56
CA HIS A 231 3.38 19.71 -12.39
C HIS A 231 2.94 20.26 -13.77
N GLN A 232 3.66 21.27 -14.27
CA GLN A 232 3.29 22.01 -15.46
C GLN A 232 3.31 21.17 -16.75
N ALA A 233 4.04 20.04 -16.76
CA ALA A 233 4.03 19.09 -17.87
C ALA A 233 2.60 18.55 -18.14
N GLY A 234 1.80 18.40 -17.09
CA GLY A 234 0.44 17.88 -17.16
C GLY A 234 0.39 16.39 -17.52
N GLN A 235 -0.78 15.78 -17.34
CA GLN A 235 -1.01 14.40 -17.70
C GLN A 235 -1.25 14.25 -19.20
N ALA A 236 -0.39 13.47 -19.85
CA ALA A 236 -0.57 13.08 -21.25
C ALA A 236 -1.92 12.37 -21.45
N GLY A 237 -2.54 12.61 -22.62
CA GLY A 237 -3.85 12.06 -22.98
C GLY A 237 -5.06 12.79 -22.39
N LEU A 238 -4.89 13.74 -21.47
CA LEU A 238 -5.97 14.53 -20.89
C LEU A 238 -6.00 15.98 -21.39
N SER A 239 -7.20 16.49 -21.67
CA SER A 239 -7.39 17.91 -21.97
C SER A 239 -7.00 18.79 -20.78
N GLY A 240 -6.34 19.93 -21.05
CA GLY A 240 -5.84 20.82 -20.01
C GLY A 240 -4.80 20.18 -19.08
N GLY A 241 -4.11 19.13 -19.53
CA GLY A 241 -3.12 18.39 -18.74
C GLY A 241 -3.70 17.74 -17.49
N GLY A 242 -5.00 17.41 -17.48
CA GLY A 242 -5.67 16.79 -16.34
C GLY A 242 -6.23 17.74 -15.29
N GLN A 243 -6.28 19.06 -15.54
CA GLN A 243 -6.85 20.04 -14.60
C GLN A 243 -8.28 19.68 -14.16
N GLY A 244 -9.13 19.27 -15.09
CA GLY A 244 -10.52 18.94 -14.79
C GLY A 244 -10.65 17.73 -13.86
N GLN A 245 -9.82 16.71 -14.08
CA GLN A 245 -9.75 15.50 -13.26
C GLN A 245 -9.27 15.85 -11.86
N PHE A 246 -8.20 16.63 -11.75
CA PHE A 246 -7.65 17.08 -10.46
C PHE A 246 -8.65 17.93 -9.66
N THR A 247 -9.35 18.85 -10.31
CA THR A 247 -10.41 19.64 -9.67
C THR A 247 -11.52 18.74 -9.11
N ARG A 248 -11.95 17.72 -9.86
CA ARG A 248 -12.99 16.78 -9.39
C ARG A 248 -12.47 15.85 -8.31
N ALA A 249 -11.23 15.40 -8.40
CA ALA A 249 -10.61 14.52 -7.41
C ALA A 249 -10.53 15.19 -6.04
N ARG A 250 -9.98 16.41 -5.96
CA ARG A 250 -9.99 17.20 -4.73
C ARG A 250 -11.40 17.49 -4.22
N ALA A 251 -12.34 17.76 -5.13
CA ALA A 251 -13.73 17.98 -4.75
C ALA A 251 -14.36 16.74 -4.11
N ARG A 252 -13.95 15.50 -4.41
CA ARG A 252 -14.48 14.30 -3.74
C ARG A 252 -14.19 14.28 -2.26
N TRP A 253 -12.93 14.51 -1.90
CA TRP A 253 -12.51 14.58 -0.50
C TRP A 253 -13.13 15.79 0.23
N ASN A 254 -13.18 16.96 -0.42
CA ASN A 254 -13.77 18.18 0.15
C ASN A 254 -15.30 18.13 0.29
N GLN A 255 -15.99 17.17 -0.34
CA GLN A 255 -17.47 17.08 -0.35
C GLN A 255 -18.03 16.16 0.73
N GLU A 256 -17.18 15.47 1.49
CA GLU A 256 -17.63 14.74 2.68
C GLU A 256 -18.09 15.79 3.72
N PRO A 257 -19.39 15.84 4.08
CA PRO A 257 -19.98 16.96 4.81
C PRO A 257 -19.59 17.06 6.28
N ASN A 258 -19.06 16.00 6.88
CA ASN A 258 -18.74 15.93 8.30
C ASN A 258 -17.25 16.19 8.58
N THR A 259 -16.39 16.12 7.57
CA THR A 259 -14.97 16.43 7.71
C THR A 259 -14.64 17.89 7.34
N PRO A 260 -13.67 18.53 8.03
CA PRO A 260 -13.14 19.85 7.69
C PRO A 260 -12.14 19.82 6.51
N VAL A 261 -11.99 18.69 5.82
CA VAL A 261 -10.99 18.49 4.77
C VAL A 261 -11.16 19.52 3.66
N ARG A 262 -10.06 20.21 3.35
CA ARG A 262 -10.05 21.28 2.35
C ARG A 262 -8.74 21.30 1.56
N LEU A 263 -8.72 20.55 0.48
CA LEU A 263 -7.67 20.53 -0.53
C LEU A 263 -7.86 21.68 -1.52
N LEU A 264 -6.86 22.57 -1.65
CA LEU A 264 -6.91 23.76 -2.51
C LEU A 264 -6.06 23.61 -3.78
N ASP A 265 -6.50 24.26 -4.85
CA ASP A 265 -5.70 24.38 -6.08
C ASP A 265 -4.72 25.52 -5.85
N ARG A 266 -3.43 25.26 -6.04
CA ARG A 266 -2.41 26.30 -6.07
C ARG A 266 -1.91 26.57 -7.49
N GLY A 267 -2.48 25.91 -8.49
CA GLY A 267 -2.11 26.04 -9.89
C GLY A 267 -1.02 25.06 -10.28
N GLN A 268 -0.13 25.50 -11.16
CA GLN A 268 0.95 24.69 -11.70
C GLN A 268 2.29 25.02 -11.06
N THR A 269 3.17 24.03 -11.00
CA THR A 269 4.57 24.19 -10.57
C THR A 269 5.51 23.57 -11.61
N SER A 270 6.73 24.09 -11.70
CA SER A 270 7.82 23.46 -12.45
C SER A 270 8.68 22.57 -11.56
N ASN A 271 8.33 22.46 -10.28
CA ASN A 271 9.05 21.65 -9.33
C ASN A 271 8.72 20.17 -9.55
N ALA A 272 9.76 19.34 -9.60
CA ALA A 272 9.68 17.92 -9.86
C ALA A 272 10.42 17.10 -8.80
N ASN A 273 10.57 17.61 -7.57
CA ASN A 273 11.30 16.88 -6.52
C ASN A 273 10.65 15.54 -6.14
N GLY A 274 9.32 15.44 -6.16
CA GLY A 274 8.59 14.24 -5.80
C GLY A 274 8.99 13.74 -4.41
N PHE A 275 9.20 12.43 -4.27
CA PHE A 275 9.65 11.80 -3.02
C PHE A 275 11.13 12.06 -2.64
N GLY A 276 11.85 12.96 -3.35
CA GLY A 276 13.26 13.23 -3.11
C GLY A 276 13.54 14.11 -1.89
N SER A 277 12.99 15.33 -1.86
CA SER A 277 13.25 16.30 -0.79
C SER A 277 12.04 17.18 -0.53
N LEU A 278 11.76 17.44 0.74
CA LEU A 278 10.73 18.41 1.14
C LEU A 278 11.02 19.79 0.58
N ASP A 279 10.04 20.35 -0.12
CA ASP A 279 10.12 21.68 -0.72
C ASP A 279 8.95 22.62 -0.37
N GLY A 280 8.04 22.12 0.46
CA GLY A 280 6.87 22.84 0.96
C GLY A 280 5.72 22.91 -0.05
N GLN A 281 5.78 22.15 -1.14
CA GLN A 281 4.68 22.02 -2.09
C GLN A 281 4.19 20.58 -2.09
N ASN A 282 2.89 20.38 -1.90
CA ASN A 282 2.29 19.10 -2.23
C ASN A 282 2.12 19.03 -3.74
N THR A 283 2.69 18.02 -4.41
CA THR A 283 2.66 17.96 -5.87
C THR A 283 2.10 16.67 -6.44
N ILE A 284 1.39 16.80 -7.58
CA ILE A 284 1.16 15.68 -8.49
C ILE A 284 2.08 15.80 -9.69
N LEU A 285 2.99 14.83 -9.82
CA LEU A 285 3.90 14.63 -10.93
C LEU A 285 3.29 13.63 -11.93
N PHE A 286 3.60 13.79 -13.20
CA PHE A 286 3.04 13.01 -14.30
C PHE A 286 4.13 12.42 -15.15
N SER A 287 3.90 11.24 -15.73
CA SER A 287 4.88 10.57 -16.62
C SER A 287 6.21 10.34 -15.92
N ASP A 288 6.11 9.89 -14.66
CA ASP A 288 7.22 9.45 -13.81
C ASP A 288 8.56 10.18 -14.03
N LEU A 289 8.54 11.52 -13.96
CA LEU A 289 9.66 12.38 -14.40
C LEU A 289 11.01 12.08 -13.76
N ASN A 290 11.02 11.35 -12.64
CA ASN A 290 12.20 11.02 -11.86
C ASN A 290 12.55 9.53 -11.87
N ASP A 291 11.85 8.72 -12.68
CA ASP A 291 11.92 7.26 -12.66
C ASP A 291 11.74 6.70 -11.22
N ASP A 292 10.67 7.11 -10.54
CA ASP A 292 10.23 6.54 -9.25
C ASP A 292 9.69 5.11 -9.40
N ILE A 293 9.15 4.79 -10.57
CA ILE A 293 8.52 3.52 -10.93
C ILE A 293 9.32 2.91 -12.08
N ASP A 294 10.09 1.85 -11.80
CA ASP A 294 11.08 1.31 -12.73
C ASP A 294 10.51 0.72 -14.05
N THR A 295 9.19 0.69 -14.22
CA THR A 295 8.49 0.08 -15.37
C THR A 295 7.25 0.87 -15.78
N ASP A 296 7.14 1.17 -17.08
CA ASP A 296 5.98 1.80 -17.69
C ASP A 296 4.70 0.97 -17.52
N PHE A 297 3.58 1.67 -17.32
CA PHE A 297 2.25 1.07 -17.36
C PHE A 297 1.82 0.71 -18.78
N SER A 298 1.09 -0.39 -18.91
CA SER A 298 0.53 -0.86 -20.17
C SER A 298 -0.97 -1.15 -20.07
N CYS A 299 -1.79 -0.48 -20.87
CA CYS A 299 -3.22 -0.79 -20.95
C CYS A 299 -3.54 -2.21 -21.48
N THR A 300 -2.54 -2.91 -22.03
CA THR A 300 -2.72 -4.29 -22.50
C THR A 300 -2.24 -5.32 -21.50
N THR A 301 -1.20 -5.00 -20.72
CA THR A 301 -0.53 -5.98 -19.85
C THR A 301 -0.57 -5.64 -18.36
N GLY A 302 -1.05 -4.45 -18.00
CA GLY A 302 -1.10 -3.95 -16.62
C GLY A 302 0.18 -3.23 -16.19
N GLY A 303 0.35 -3.12 -14.89
CA GLY A 303 1.51 -2.52 -14.22
C GLY A 303 1.12 -1.62 -13.06
N VAL A 304 2.10 -0.96 -12.46
CA VAL A 304 1.86 0.09 -11.47
C VAL A 304 1.25 1.32 -12.16
N LEU A 305 0.23 1.92 -11.57
CA LEU A 305 -0.45 3.10 -12.12
C LEU A 305 0.11 4.40 -11.52
N ALA A 306 0.31 4.41 -10.21
CA ALA A 306 0.84 5.56 -9.49
C ALA A 306 1.36 5.16 -8.11
N ILE A 307 2.13 6.07 -7.53
CA ILE A 307 2.56 6.03 -6.13
C ILE A 307 2.15 7.36 -5.48
N GLY A 308 1.43 7.33 -4.37
CA GLY A 308 0.91 8.52 -3.69
C GLY A 308 1.07 8.45 -2.18
N GLY A 309 1.30 9.58 -1.52
CA GLY A 309 1.69 9.57 -0.11
C GLY A 309 1.86 10.93 0.55
N VAL A 310 2.50 10.87 1.70
CA VAL A 310 2.82 11.97 2.60
C VAL A 310 4.28 11.93 3.02
N SER A 311 4.81 13.04 3.52
CA SER A 311 6.03 13.15 4.29
C SER A 311 5.76 13.89 5.57
N ALA A 312 6.33 13.44 6.69
CA ALA A 312 6.17 14.03 8.02
C ALA A 312 7.53 14.32 8.65
N ILE A 313 7.65 15.36 9.47
CA ILE A 313 8.91 15.67 10.17
C ILE A 313 9.00 14.81 11.45
N ILE A 314 9.96 13.89 11.52
CA ILE A 314 10.15 12.96 12.66
C ILE A 314 11.04 13.61 13.73
N SER A 315 10.49 14.54 14.53
CA SER A 315 11.15 14.99 15.77
C SER A 315 10.77 14.16 17.00
N LEU A 316 10.22 12.95 16.82
CA LEU A 316 9.65 12.07 17.86
C LEU A 316 8.39 12.59 18.57
N GLU A 317 7.83 13.74 18.15
CA GLU A 317 6.55 14.20 18.67
C GLU A 317 5.41 13.66 17.79
N THR A 318 4.65 12.73 18.36
CA THR A 318 3.35 12.33 17.82
C THR A 318 2.26 13.18 18.47
N THR A 319 1.20 13.48 17.73
CA THR A 319 0.01 14.09 18.30
C THR A 319 -1.06 13.02 18.47
N ASP A 320 -1.65 12.94 19.66
CA ASP A 320 -2.79 12.06 19.91
C ASP A 320 -4.02 12.59 19.18
N TRP A 321 -4.72 11.68 18.52
CA TRP A 321 -6.04 11.92 17.97
C TRP A 321 -6.92 10.72 18.26
N LYS A 322 -7.99 10.92 19.04
CA LYS A 322 -8.91 9.85 19.46
C LYS A 322 -8.20 8.66 20.13
N GLY A 323 -7.13 8.92 20.90
CA GLY A 323 -6.37 7.88 21.59
C GLY A 323 -5.37 7.11 20.71
N VAL A 324 -5.18 7.54 19.45
CA VAL A 324 -4.23 6.95 18.51
C VAL A 324 -3.14 7.98 18.21
N PRO A 325 -1.84 7.62 18.25
CA PRO A 325 -0.75 8.54 17.94
C PRO A 325 -0.60 8.73 16.43
N PHE A 326 -0.41 9.98 16.00
CA PHE A 326 -0.15 10.34 14.61
C PHE A 326 1.12 11.18 14.44
N PHE A 327 1.84 10.93 13.35
CA PHE A 327 2.78 11.87 12.77
C PHE A 327 2.03 12.98 12.02
N THR A 328 2.45 14.22 12.26
CA THR A 328 1.96 15.38 11.51
C THR A 328 2.55 15.39 10.12
N VAL A 329 1.68 15.32 9.11
CA VAL A 329 2.09 15.46 7.72
C VAL A 329 2.62 16.87 7.46
N ALA A 330 3.75 16.94 6.76
CA ALA A 330 4.40 18.16 6.30
C ALA A 330 4.19 18.40 4.80
N GLU A 331 4.20 17.33 3.99
CA GLU A 331 4.08 17.40 2.53
C GLU A 331 3.38 16.14 2.01
N GLY A 332 2.83 16.17 0.80
CA GLY A 332 2.11 15.09 0.16
C GLY A 332 2.46 15.03 -1.32
N GLU A 333 2.79 13.84 -1.80
CA GLU A 333 3.35 13.64 -3.13
C GLU A 333 2.60 12.55 -3.87
N VAL A 334 2.37 12.77 -5.18
CA VAL A 334 1.77 11.79 -6.07
C VAL A 334 2.58 11.73 -7.35
N VAL A 335 2.99 10.53 -7.76
CA VAL A 335 3.66 10.28 -9.03
C VAL A 335 2.79 9.36 -9.88
N ILE A 336 2.33 9.85 -11.04
CA ILE A 336 1.61 9.05 -12.03
C ILE A 336 2.61 8.42 -12.99
N ASN A 337 2.51 7.10 -13.18
CA ASN A 337 3.44 6.33 -14.00
C ASN A 337 3.39 6.72 -15.49
N ASP A 338 4.48 6.41 -16.19
CA ASP A 338 4.52 6.42 -17.65
C ASP A 338 3.51 5.45 -18.27
N GLY A 339 3.01 5.78 -19.46
CA GLY A 339 2.06 4.96 -20.22
C GLY A 339 0.61 5.00 -19.73
N VAL A 340 0.32 5.61 -18.57
CA VAL A 340 -1.04 5.73 -18.00
C VAL A 340 -2.00 6.55 -18.88
N ASP A 341 -1.48 7.38 -19.79
CA ASP A 341 -2.27 8.14 -20.77
C ASP A 341 -3.20 7.25 -21.61
N CYS A 342 -2.85 5.97 -21.75
CA CYS A 342 -3.66 5.01 -22.47
C CYS A 342 -5.05 4.80 -21.85
N LEU A 343 -5.18 4.99 -20.54
CA LEU A 343 -6.48 4.91 -19.86
C LEU A 343 -7.41 6.04 -20.28
N ALA A 344 -6.87 7.23 -20.60
CA ALA A 344 -7.66 8.35 -21.08
C ALA A 344 -8.35 8.07 -22.42
N ARG A 345 -7.79 7.16 -23.25
CA ARG A 345 -8.39 6.75 -24.53
C ARG A 345 -9.69 5.99 -24.33
N THR A 346 -9.78 5.19 -23.27
CA THR A 346 -11.00 4.47 -22.90
C THR A 346 -11.96 5.38 -22.13
N SER A 347 -11.45 6.05 -21.09
CA SER A 347 -12.22 7.02 -20.32
C SER A 347 -11.29 7.97 -19.56
N PRO A 348 -11.40 9.29 -19.76
CA PRO A 348 -10.71 10.28 -18.94
C PRO A 348 -11.02 10.19 -17.44
N ARG A 349 -12.06 9.44 -17.06
CA ARG A 349 -12.42 9.18 -15.66
C ARG A 349 -11.57 8.09 -15.01
N SER A 350 -10.93 7.19 -15.78
CA SER A 350 -10.03 6.18 -15.22
C SER A 350 -8.82 6.83 -14.56
N ILE A 351 -8.23 7.86 -15.19
CA ILE A 351 -7.15 8.63 -14.57
C ILE A 351 -7.68 9.49 -13.40
N GLU A 352 -8.92 10.00 -13.48
CA GLU A 352 -9.55 10.67 -12.34
C GLU A 352 -9.68 9.74 -11.12
N SER A 353 -9.99 8.46 -11.34
CA SER A 353 -10.03 7.44 -10.30
C SER A 353 -8.68 7.34 -9.58
N VAL A 354 -7.58 7.23 -10.35
CA VAL A 354 -6.22 7.24 -9.81
C VAL A 354 -5.97 8.52 -9.00
N TYR A 355 -6.34 9.70 -9.51
CA TYR A 355 -6.12 10.95 -8.74
C TYR A 355 -6.90 10.98 -7.43
N ILE A 356 -8.12 10.45 -7.39
CA ILE A 356 -8.90 10.39 -6.15
C ILE A 356 -8.19 9.46 -5.16
N HIS A 357 -7.79 8.27 -5.62
CA HIS A 357 -7.10 7.26 -4.83
C HIS A 357 -5.79 7.81 -4.23
N GLU A 358 -4.89 8.32 -5.06
CA GLU A 358 -3.58 8.79 -4.57
C GLU A 358 -3.69 10.00 -3.63
N LEU A 359 -4.69 10.88 -3.84
CA LEU A 359 -4.98 11.95 -2.89
C LEU A 359 -5.50 11.41 -1.55
N GLY A 360 -6.15 10.24 -1.52
CA GLY A 360 -6.56 9.58 -0.28
C GLY A 360 -5.36 9.13 0.56
N HIS A 361 -4.31 8.58 -0.07
CA HIS A 361 -3.05 8.31 0.61
C HIS A 361 -2.43 9.58 1.18
N SER A 362 -2.48 10.68 0.44
CA SER A 362 -2.00 11.97 0.95
C SER A 362 -2.78 12.49 2.16
N LEU A 363 -3.97 11.96 2.43
CA LEU A 363 -4.80 12.26 3.58
C LEU A 363 -4.58 11.27 4.75
N GLY A 364 -3.72 10.26 4.60
CA GLY A 364 -3.44 9.28 5.64
C GLY A 364 -4.26 7.99 5.55
N LEU A 365 -4.96 7.75 4.44
CA LEU A 365 -5.67 6.49 4.21
C LEU A 365 -4.73 5.43 3.60
N GLY A 366 -4.86 4.18 4.05
CA GLY A 366 -4.23 3.02 3.41
C GLY A 366 -5.16 2.39 2.37
N HIS A 367 -4.78 1.24 1.82
CA HIS A 367 -5.65 0.53 0.87
C HIS A 367 -6.82 -0.17 1.58
N SER A 368 -8.03 -0.09 1.02
CA SER A 368 -9.23 -0.78 1.53
C SER A 368 -9.15 -2.31 1.36
N CYS A 369 -8.58 -2.75 0.25
CA CYS A 369 -8.31 -4.16 -0.05
C CYS A 369 -7.41 -4.28 -1.28
N GLY A 370 -7.01 -5.51 -1.61
CA GLY A 370 -6.32 -5.83 -2.86
C GLY A 370 -4.81 -5.95 -2.72
N ASP A 371 -4.31 -5.97 -1.50
CA ASP A 371 -2.95 -6.39 -1.17
C ASP A 371 -2.97 -7.29 0.10
N ASP A 372 -1.81 -7.74 0.58
CA ASP A 372 -1.71 -8.55 1.81
C ASP A 372 -1.64 -7.73 3.12
N ASP A 373 -1.66 -6.39 3.04
CA ASP A 373 -1.67 -5.48 4.21
C ASP A 373 -3.05 -4.86 4.45
N SER A 374 -4.04 -5.24 3.63
CA SER A 374 -5.43 -4.81 3.69
C SER A 374 -6.38 -6.02 3.72
N PRO A 375 -7.65 -5.82 4.10
CA PRO A 375 -8.69 -6.86 4.00
C PRO A 375 -8.82 -7.47 2.59
N SER A 376 -9.53 -8.61 2.50
CA SER A 376 -9.90 -9.19 1.21
C SER A 376 -10.91 -8.32 0.45
N CYS A 377 -10.83 -8.33 -0.88
CA CYS A 377 -11.80 -7.66 -1.75
C CYS A 377 -13.09 -8.46 -1.98
N ASP A 378 -13.34 -9.54 -1.22
CA ASP A 378 -14.54 -10.36 -1.38
C ASP A 378 -15.83 -9.58 -1.05
N MET A 379 -15.73 -8.60 -0.15
CA MET A 379 -16.86 -7.79 0.30
C MET A 379 -17.06 -6.56 -0.59
N PRO A 380 -18.31 -6.26 -1.03
CA PRO A 380 -18.61 -5.05 -1.80
C PRO A 380 -18.15 -3.75 -1.12
N PHE A 381 -18.20 -3.73 0.22
CA PHE A 381 -17.74 -2.60 1.03
C PHE A 381 -16.29 -2.21 0.73
N PHE A 382 -15.37 -3.17 0.70
CA PHE A 382 -13.96 -2.94 0.35
C PHE A 382 -13.72 -2.89 -1.16
N ARG A 383 -14.42 -3.75 -1.91
CA ARG A 383 -14.25 -3.85 -3.37
C ARG A 383 -14.67 -2.56 -4.08
N ASP A 384 -15.70 -1.88 -3.59
CA ASP A 384 -16.25 -0.70 -4.27
C ASP A 384 -15.67 0.63 -3.71
N ALA A 385 -14.74 0.54 -2.75
CA ALA A 385 -14.01 1.66 -2.18
C ALA A 385 -12.94 2.22 -3.13
N ILE A 386 -12.80 3.54 -3.21
CA ILE A 386 -11.81 4.19 -4.09
C ILE A 386 -10.39 3.85 -3.67
N MET A 387 -10.15 3.60 -2.38
CA MET A 387 -8.85 3.21 -1.84
C MET A 387 -8.52 1.72 -2.08
N ARG A 388 -9.29 0.97 -2.87
CA ARG A 388 -8.87 -0.37 -3.33
C ARG A 388 -7.56 -0.28 -4.12
N ALA A 389 -6.55 -1.08 -3.75
CA ALA A 389 -5.20 -1.05 -4.32
C ALA A 389 -5.18 -1.31 -5.84
N SER A 390 -6.12 -2.14 -6.33
CA SER A 390 -6.19 -2.52 -7.73
C SER A 390 -7.28 -1.78 -8.50
N LEU A 391 -6.90 -1.17 -9.62
CA LEU A 391 -7.84 -0.78 -10.68
C LEU A 391 -7.95 -1.92 -11.69
N SER A 392 -8.58 -3.02 -11.29
CA SER A 392 -8.95 -4.10 -12.22
C SER A 392 -10.17 -3.72 -13.08
N ALA A 393 -10.57 -4.57 -14.03
CA ALA A 393 -11.72 -4.41 -14.94
C ALA A 393 -13.11 -4.39 -14.27
N GLY A 394 -13.17 -4.03 -12.98
CA GLY A 394 -14.40 -3.74 -12.25
C GLY A 394 -15.00 -2.38 -12.61
N PRO A 395 -16.05 -1.94 -11.87
CA PRO A 395 -16.66 -0.64 -12.12
C PRO A 395 -15.64 0.46 -11.90
N LEU A 396 -15.67 1.45 -12.78
CA LEU A 396 -14.89 2.67 -12.64
C LEU A 396 -15.28 3.40 -11.34
N LEU A 397 -14.34 3.49 -10.40
CA LEU A 397 -14.56 4.13 -9.11
C LEU A 397 -14.25 5.63 -9.20
N THR A 398 -15.23 6.49 -8.96
CA THR A 398 -15.04 7.97 -8.98
C THR A 398 -15.74 8.66 -7.82
N ARG A 399 -16.10 7.89 -6.80
CA ARG A 399 -16.82 8.32 -5.59
C ARG A 399 -16.16 7.62 -4.41
N LEU A 400 -16.27 8.25 -3.25
CA LEU A 400 -15.91 7.62 -1.99
C LEU A 400 -16.96 6.54 -1.69
N GLY A 401 -16.49 5.31 -1.47
CA GLY A 401 -17.23 4.23 -0.86
C GLY A 401 -17.33 4.41 0.65
N GLU A 402 -18.00 3.48 1.30
CA GLU A 402 -18.27 3.57 2.74
C GLU A 402 -16.98 3.42 3.57
N ASP A 403 -16.06 2.54 3.17
CA ASP A 403 -14.73 2.39 3.80
C ASP A 403 -13.91 3.69 3.75
N ASP A 404 -13.89 4.34 2.58
CA ASP A 404 -13.16 5.60 2.38
C ASP A 404 -13.73 6.71 3.26
N VAL A 405 -15.07 6.77 3.41
CA VAL A 405 -15.75 7.76 4.25
C VAL A 405 -15.51 7.49 5.72
N ASP A 406 -15.57 6.22 6.15
CA ASP A 406 -15.32 5.83 7.53
C ASP A 406 -13.88 6.17 7.95
N GLY A 407 -12.89 5.83 7.12
CA GLY A 407 -11.49 6.21 7.35
C GLY A 407 -11.28 7.72 7.36
N LEU A 408 -11.89 8.46 6.44
CA LEU A 408 -11.76 9.92 6.37
C LEU A 408 -12.37 10.60 7.60
N ARG A 409 -13.54 10.14 8.06
CA ARG A 409 -14.19 10.67 9.27
C ARG A 409 -13.43 10.31 10.53
N PHE A 410 -12.91 9.09 10.64
CA PHE A 410 -12.03 8.74 11.74
C PHE A 410 -10.86 9.73 11.84
N LEU A 411 -10.22 10.01 10.71
CA LEU A 411 -9.09 10.95 10.64
C LEU A 411 -9.52 12.39 10.92
N TYR A 412 -10.64 12.88 10.39
CA TYR A 412 -10.86 14.34 10.34
C TYR A 412 -12.16 14.85 10.94
N ASP A 413 -13.14 14.01 11.22
CA ASP A 413 -14.38 14.43 11.87
C ASP A 413 -14.16 14.55 13.40
N PRO A 414 -14.16 15.78 13.97
CA PRO A 414 -13.97 15.98 15.41
C PRO A 414 -15.18 15.52 16.23
N ASP A 415 -16.35 15.44 15.60
CA ASP A 415 -17.61 15.06 16.22
C ASP A 415 -17.96 13.59 15.96
N ASP A 416 -17.12 12.88 15.19
CA ASP A 416 -17.22 11.43 15.05
C ASP A 416 -16.75 10.76 16.35
N ASP A 417 -17.68 10.72 17.29
CA ASP A 417 -17.59 10.09 18.60
C ASP A 417 -17.89 8.61 18.57
N ARG A 418 -18.15 8.04 17.38
CA ARG A 418 -18.12 6.60 17.17
C ARG A 418 -16.75 6.13 17.67
N PRO A 419 -16.67 5.37 18.78
CA PRO A 419 -15.52 4.58 19.05
C PRO A 419 -15.31 3.68 17.83
N LEU A 420 -14.07 3.24 17.69
CA LEU A 420 -13.70 2.23 16.71
C LEU A 420 -14.65 1.02 16.75
N CYS A 421 -15.33 0.80 17.89
CA CYS A 421 -16.57 0.04 18.03
C CYS A 421 -17.45 0.55 19.21
N ASP A 422 -18.72 0.90 18.95
CA ASP A 422 -19.75 1.23 19.98
C ASP A 422 -20.62 0.06 20.42
N LEU A 423 -20.57 -1.07 19.72
CA LEU A 423 -21.51 -2.16 19.96
C LEU A 423 -20.93 -3.11 21.02
N ASP A 424 -21.80 -3.65 21.88
CA ASP A 424 -21.41 -4.77 22.74
C ASP A 424 -21.22 -6.03 21.88
N PRO A 425 -20.21 -6.88 22.13
CA PRO A 425 -20.07 -8.18 21.48
C PRO A 425 -21.38 -8.98 21.54
N GLY A 426 -21.82 -9.46 20.38
CA GLY A 426 -23.12 -10.14 20.20
C GLY A 426 -24.29 -9.22 19.90
N SER A 427 -24.05 -7.95 19.60
CA SER A 427 -25.03 -7.09 18.94
C SER A 427 -25.24 -7.55 17.50
N GLY A 428 -26.48 -7.49 17.00
CA GLY A 428 -26.89 -8.11 15.72
C GLY A 428 -26.28 -7.55 14.43
N ARG A 429 -25.29 -6.66 14.53
CA ARG A 429 -24.50 -6.11 13.43
C ARG A 429 -23.04 -5.89 13.85
N TYR A 430 -22.62 -6.58 14.90
CA TYR A 430 -21.34 -6.29 15.54
C TYR A 430 -20.20 -6.50 14.57
N CYS A 431 -20.17 -7.57 13.78
CA CYS A 431 -19.09 -7.79 12.81
C CYS A 431 -19.22 -6.90 11.57
N THR A 432 -20.42 -6.48 11.20
CA THR A 432 -20.61 -5.46 10.16
C THR A 432 -20.09 -4.08 10.56
N VAL A 433 -20.23 -3.71 11.85
CA VAL A 433 -19.95 -2.36 12.35
C VAL A 433 -18.58 -2.25 13.03
N CYS A 434 -18.20 -3.28 13.77
CA CYS A 434 -16.98 -3.36 14.58
C CYS A 434 -15.97 -4.39 14.05
N GLY A 435 -16.32 -5.13 13.00
CA GLY A 435 -15.43 -6.12 12.41
C GLY A 435 -14.37 -5.53 11.48
N PRO A 436 -13.55 -6.39 10.88
CA PRO A 436 -13.71 -7.85 10.84
C PRO A 436 -13.51 -8.52 12.21
N CYS A 437 -14.43 -9.42 12.57
CA CYS A 437 -14.50 -10.09 13.87
C CYS A 437 -13.45 -11.19 14.05
N GLY A 438 -12.82 -11.23 15.23
CA GLY A 438 -11.95 -12.33 15.63
C GLY A 438 -12.71 -13.59 16.01
N GLU A 439 -11.97 -14.66 16.33
CA GLU A 439 -12.56 -15.96 16.70
C GLU A 439 -13.45 -15.83 17.95
N GLY A 440 -14.65 -16.41 17.89
CA GLY A 440 -15.63 -16.39 18.96
C GLY A 440 -16.38 -15.06 19.10
N VAL A 441 -16.20 -14.12 18.16
CA VAL A 441 -16.86 -12.81 18.16
C VAL A 441 -17.93 -12.76 17.07
N GLY A 442 -19.07 -12.18 17.41
CA GLY A 442 -20.29 -12.09 16.59
C GLY A 442 -21.06 -10.82 16.98
N ASP A 443 -22.15 -10.45 16.32
CA ASP A 443 -22.86 -11.14 15.25
C ASP A 443 -22.23 -10.89 13.87
N CYS A 444 -21.88 -11.98 13.17
CA CYS A 444 -21.46 -11.94 11.77
C CYS A 444 -22.61 -12.35 10.84
N ASP A 445 -22.78 -11.65 9.73
CA ASP A 445 -23.80 -12.00 8.74
C ASP A 445 -23.25 -12.93 7.64
N ASN A 446 -21.93 -12.97 7.45
CA ASN A 446 -21.23 -13.80 6.47
C ASN A 446 -19.73 -13.91 6.79
N ASP A 447 -19.04 -14.86 6.14
CA ASP A 447 -17.61 -15.12 6.32
C ASP A 447 -16.72 -13.88 6.11
N GLY A 448 -17.13 -12.94 5.24
CA GLY A 448 -16.37 -11.73 4.96
C GLY A 448 -16.40 -10.69 6.07
N GLU A 449 -17.27 -10.84 7.08
CA GLU A 449 -17.25 -10.04 8.31
C GLU A 449 -16.32 -10.62 9.37
N CYS A 450 -15.74 -11.78 9.11
CA CYS A 450 -14.77 -12.42 9.97
C CYS A 450 -13.34 -12.09 9.55
N ARG A 451 -12.42 -12.12 10.52
CA ARG A 451 -11.00 -12.02 10.22
C ARG A 451 -10.61 -13.19 9.29
N PRO A 452 -9.68 -12.98 8.35
CA PRO A 452 -9.19 -14.02 7.46
C PRO A 452 -8.81 -15.30 8.20
N GLY A 453 -9.25 -16.45 7.68
CA GLY A 453 -9.08 -17.78 8.30
C GLY A 453 -10.23 -18.21 9.22
N LEU A 454 -11.25 -17.36 9.39
CA LEU A 454 -12.47 -17.67 10.12
C LEU A 454 -13.69 -17.65 9.18
N THR A 455 -14.65 -18.50 9.46
CA THR A 455 -15.98 -18.53 8.82
C THR A 455 -17.02 -18.07 9.83
N CYS A 456 -18.05 -17.40 9.34
CA CYS A 456 -19.20 -17.08 10.16
C CYS A 456 -20.01 -18.36 10.41
N VAL A 457 -20.14 -18.75 11.68
CA VAL A 457 -20.81 -19.99 12.06
C VAL A 457 -22.07 -19.69 12.85
N ASP A 458 -23.18 -20.15 12.29
CA ASP A 458 -24.51 -19.85 12.76
C ASP A 458 -24.77 -20.32 14.20
N ASN A 459 -25.37 -19.45 15.02
CA ASN A 459 -25.90 -19.77 16.35
C ASN A 459 -24.87 -20.40 17.32
N ARG A 460 -23.63 -19.92 17.26
CA ARG A 460 -22.51 -20.40 18.11
C ARG A 460 -22.17 -19.44 19.25
N GLY A 461 -22.88 -18.32 19.39
CA GLY A 461 -22.60 -17.30 20.39
C GLY A 461 -22.59 -17.80 21.85
N ALA A 462 -23.39 -18.81 22.19
CA ALA A 462 -23.43 -19.37 23.54
C ALA A 462 -22.07 -19.94 24.00
N ASP A 463 -21.28 -20.48 23.07
CA ASP A 463 -19.95 -21.04 23.36
C ASP A 463 -18.95 -19.96 23.80
N PHE A 464 -19.28 -18.69 23.54
CA PHE A 464 -18.44 -17.53 23.80
C PHE A 464 -19.11 -16.50 24.72
N GLY A 465 -20.13 -16.92 25.47
CA GLY A 465 -20.82 -16.06 26.44
C GLY A 465 -21.75 -15.01 25.83
N GLN A 466 -22.11 -15.16 24.56
CA GLN A 466 -23.07 -14.31 23.84
C GLN A 466 -24.45 -14.98 23.79
N ARG A 467 -25.45 -14.33 23.17
CA ARG A 467 -26.77 -14.98 23.00
C ARG A 467 -26.61 -16.21 22.09
N PRO A 468 -27.35 -17.32 22.33
CA PRO A 468 -27.21 -18.54 21.53
C PRO A 468 -27.51 -18.35 20.04
N SER A 469 -28.29 -17.34 19.68
CA SER A 469 -28.65 -17.03 18.31
C SER A 469 -27.63 -16.18 17.56
N ILE A 470 -26.51 -15.82 18.20
CA ILE A 470 -25.49 -14.99 17.56
C ILE A 470 -24.58 -15.88 16.74
N ASP A 471 -24.35 -15.45 15.52
CA ASP A 471 -23.42 -16.06 14.58
C ASP A 471 -22.03 -15.52 14.90
N VAL A 472 -21.05 -16.41 15.08
CA VAL A 472 -19.70 -16.00 15.49
C VAL A 472 -18.66 -16.51 14.50
N CYS A 473 -17.60 -15.75 14.35
CA CYS A 473 -16.47 -16.12 13.51
C CYS A 473 -15.66 -17.25 14.15
N LEU A 474 -15.48 -18.39 13.47
CA LEU A 474 -14.71 -19.55 13.96
C LEU A 474 -13.78 -20.09 12.90
N ALA A 475 -12.65 -20.67 13.31
CA ALA A 475 -11.73 -21.30 12.37
C ALA A 475 -12.41 -22.43 11.59
N SER A 476 -12.23 -22.44 10.26
CA SER A 476 -12.79 -23.48 9.39
C SER A 476 -12.18 -24.85 9.74
N GLY A 477 -12.89 -25.65 10.55
CA GLY A 477 -12.53 -27.04 10.85
C GLY A 477 -12.16 -27.39 12.30
N GLY A 478 -12.30 -26.47 13.27
CA GLY A 478 -12.09 -26.78 14.68
C GLY A 478 -13.37 -27.26 15.38
N GLY A 479 -13.58 -28.57 15.50
CA GLY A 479 -14.59 -29.11 16.41
C GLY A 479 -14.29 -28.65 17.83
N GLY A 480 -15.19 -27.84 18.41
CA GLY A 480 -15.04 -27.34 19.77
C GLY A 480 -14.92 -28.47 20.80
N PRO A 481 -14.27 -28.22 21.96
CA PRO A 481 -14.19 -29.21 23.02
C PRO A 481 -15.61 -29.47 23.55
N GLY A 482 -16.05 -30.72 23.47
CA GLY A 482 -17.37 -31.12 23.94
C GLY A 482 -17.58 -30.78 25.43
N PRO A 483 -18.81 -30.45 25.86
CA PRO A 483 -19.08 -30.14 27.25
C PRO A 483 -18.90 -31.41 28.10
N GLY A 484 -18.18 -31.25 29.22
CA GLY A 484 -17.96 -32.29 30.23
C GLY A 484 -19.15 -32.51 31.16
#